data_AF-A0A3D1N570-F1
#
_entry.id   AF-A0A3D1N570-F1
#
_cell.length_a   1.000
_cell.length_b   1.000
_cell.length_c   1.000
_cell.angle_alpha   90.00
_cell.angle_beta   90.00
_cell.angle_gamma   90.00
#
_symmetry.space_group_name_H-M   'P 1'
#
loop_
_entity.id
_entity.type
_entity.pdbx_description
1 polymer ?
#
loop_
_entity_poly.entity_id
_entity_poly.type
_entity_poly.pdbx_seq_one_letter_code
_entity_poly.pdbx_strand_id
1 'polypeptide(L)'
;MIAAIMELKKTLQKKIPRVYVLALGAGIAAFLWFGDSKITARLRIVQSDVERMEDSLETSGAVLEELRFLKELRLEDAARYKKELKGLAKSSKAVYDAGVSLQEEKRLLEKQLEIMTTYLEINEETGKISIMRGDHSLKDCPFSYSPLRLFGNGTENMPPSARVVSKERFAQPQRGKVEEIDGKISWEPPQAGKDPRSGGLGEFVIFTDSPLVIHGPPLKQELHEAYTHVCAGVTAYTAKKLFENTFIGTKILYTPAVKPMAKPAASSQPTFKKTKNRKTSAKTAAAGKKKR
;
A
#
# COMPACT_ATOMS: atom_id res chain seq x y z
N MET A 1 -23.10 -124.37 11.50
CA MET A 1 -22.75 -123.07 12.15
C MET A 1 -22.92 -123.10 13.67
N ILE A 2 -23.91 -123.81 14.23
CA ILE A 2 -24.06 -123.99 15.70
C ILE A 2 -22.97 -124.91 16.31
N ALA A 3 -22.48 -125.91 15.57
CA ALA A 3 -21.41 -126.81 16.06
C ALA A 3 -20.04 -126.11 16.23
N ALA A 4 -19.69 -125.17 15.36
CA ALA A 4 -18.43 -124.40 15.46
C ALA A 4 -18.43 -123.45 16.68
N ILE A 5 -19.60 -122.96 17.09
CA ILE A 5 -19.75 -122.11 18.28
C ILE A 5 -19.62 -122.92 19.57
N MET A 6 -20.02 -124.21 19.57
CA MET A 6 -19.84 -125.09 20.74
C MET A 6 -18.41 -125.60 20.92
N GLU A 7 -17.66 -125.83 19.84
CA GLU A 7 -16.26 -126.27 19.93
C GLU A 7 -15.33 -125.16 20.43
N LEU A 8 -15.57 -123.90 20.04
CA LEU A 8 -14.85 -122.73 20.54
C LEU A 8 -15.07 -122.52 22.05
N LYS A 9 -16.27 -122.87 22.56
CA LYS A 9 -16.61 -122.79 23.98
C LYS A 9 -15.88 -123.83 24.83
N LYS A 10 -15.57 -125.00 24.26
CA LYS A 10 -14.88 -126.11 24.94
C LYS A 10 -13.38 -125.90 25.04
N THR A 11 -12.75 -125.24 24.06
CA THR A 11 -11.31 -124.91 24.10
C THR A 11 -10.99 -123.72 25.00
N LEU A 12 -11.93 -122.78 25.22
CA LEU A 12 -11.77 -121.69 26.19
C LEU A 12 -11.90 -122.11 27.68
N GLN A 13 -12.36 -123.33 27.97
CA GLN A 13 -12.49 -123.87 29.34
C GLN A 13 -11.25 -124.64 29.85
N LYS A 14 -10.12 -124.61 29.12
CA LYS A 14 -8.82 -125.02 29.69
C LYS A 14 -8.40 -123.95 30.71
N LYS A 15 -8.29 -124.36 31.98
CA LYS A 15 -7.98 -123.54 33.17
C LYS A 15 -6.87 -122.50 32.89
N ILE A 16 -7.26 -121.30 32.46
CA ILE A 16 -6.40 -120.11 32.58
C ILE A 16 -6.33 -119.84 34.10
N PRO A 17 -5.14 -119.88 34.72
CA PRO A 17 -5.01 -119.61 36.15
C PRO A 17 -5.61 -118.23 36.46
N ARG A 18 -6.45 -118.14 37.50
CA ARG A 18 -7.16 -116.90 37.90
C ARG A 18 -6.22 -115.69 38.02
N VAL A 19 -4.94 -115.94 38.34
CA VAL A 19 -3.87 -114.96 38.43
C VAL A 19 -3.64 -114.22 37.09
N TYR A 20 -3.69 -114.90 35.94
CA TYR A 20 -3.49 -114.25 34.64
C TYR A 20 -4.68 -113.37 34.23
N VAL A 21 -5.91 -113.77 34.58
CA VAL A 21 -7.10 -112.95 34.32
C VAL A 21 -7.08 -111.68 35.18
N LEU A 22 -6.69 -111.79 36.46
CA LEU A 22 -6.51 -110.64 37.34
C LEU A 22 -5.36 -109.73 36.90
N ALA A 23 -4.22 -110.30 36.49
CA ALA A 23 -3.09 -109.52 35.97
C ALA A 23 -3.43 -108.79 34.67
N LEU A 24 -4.18 -109.44 33.76
CA LEU A 24 -4.63 -108.82 32.51
C LEU A 24 -5.69 -107.73 32.78
N GLY A 25 -6.62 -107.97 33.70
CA GLY A 25 -7.59 -106.95 34.15
C GLY A 25 -6.92 -105.74 34.81
N ALA A 26 -5.93 -105.97 35.69
CA ALA A 26 -5.13 -104.91 36.31
C ALA A 26 -4.28 -104.15 35.27
N GLY A 27 -3.71 -104.86 34.28
CA GLY A 27 -2.96 -104.26 33.18
C GLY A 27 -3.83 -103.37 32.30
N ILE A 28 -5.05 -103.81 31.95
CA ILE A 28 -6.02 -103.00 31.20
C ILE A 28 -6.45 -101.78 32.02
N ALA A 29 -6.74 -101.95 33.31
CA ALA A 29 -7.11 -100.85 34.20
C ALA A 29 -5.98 -99.81 34.33
N ALA A 30 -4.74 -100.25 34.51
CA ALA A 30 -3.57 -99.37 34.57
C ALA A 30 -3.32 -98.65 33.24
N PHE A 31 -3.50 -99.32 32.10
CA PHE A 31 -3.38 -98.71 30.78
C PHE A 31 -4.47 -97.67 30.53
N LEU A 32 -5.72 -97.96 30.89
CA LEU A 32 -6.84 -97.01 30.80
C LEU A 32 -6.62 -95.80 31.73
N TRP A 33 -6.16 -96.01 32.96
CA TRP A 33 -5.81 -94.93 33.89
C TRP A 33 -4.66 -94.07 33.37
N PHE A 34 -3.62 -94.68 32.78
CA PHE A 34 -2.50 -93.95 32.20
C PHE A 34 -2.91 -93.18 30.94
N GLY A 35 -3.77 -93.76 30.11
CA GLY A 35 -4.39 -93.09 28.96
C GLY A 35 -5.22 -91.89 29.38
N ASP A 36 -6.10 -92.07 30.36
CA ASP A 36 -6.94 -91.01 30.91
C ASP A 36 -6.12 -89.89 31.57
N SER A 37 -5.09 -90.24 32.36
CA SER A 37 -4.22 -89.24 32.99
C SER A 37 -3.39 -88.45 31.96
N LYS A 38 -2.94 -89.06 30.86
CA LYS A 38 -2.27 -88.34 29.77
C LYS A 38 -3.23 -87.47 28.95
N ILE A 39 -4.44 -87.95 28.69
CA ILE A 39 -5.45 -87.18 27.96
C ILE A 39 -5.88 -85.97 28.78
N THR A 40 -6.18 -86.15 30.07
CA THR A 40 -6.54 -85.06 30.99
C THR A 40 -5.39 -84.05 31.16
N ALA A 41 -4.14 -84.51 31.26
CA ALA A 41 -2.99 -83.61 31.31
C ALA A 41 -2.84 -82.77 30.03
N ARG A 42 -3.01 -83.38 28.84
CA ARG A 42 -2.99 -82.66 27.56
C ARG A 42 -4.18 -81.71 27.42
N LEU A 43 -5.35 -82.12 27.87
CA LEU A 43 -6.56 -81.30 27.82
C LEU A 43 -6.42 -80.06 28.71
N ARG A 44 -5.80 -80.18 29.88
CA ARG A 44 -5.45 -79.03 30.73
C ARG A 44 -4.47 -78.07 30.07
N ILE A 45 -3.42 -78.59 29.41
CA ILE A 45 -2.46 -77.74 28.69
C ILE A 45 -3.15 -76.98 27.56
N VAL A 46 -3.97 -77.68 26.76
CA VAL A 46 -4.73 -77.05 25.68
C VAL A 46 -5.70 -76.00 26.23
N GLN A 47 -6.39 -76.28 27.35
CA GLN A 47 -7.26 -75.31 27.99
C GLN A 47 -6.49 -74.06 28.44
N SER A 48 -5.32 -74.23 29.09
CA SER A 48 -4.49 -73.08 29.48
C SER A 48 -3.94 -72.30 28.29
N ASP A 49 -3.64 -72.97 27.18
CA ASP A 49 -3.19 -72.31 25.95
C ASP A 49 -4.34 -71.53 25.29
N VAL A 50 -5.57 -72.06 25.33
CA VAL A 50 -6.77 -71.35 24.86
C VAL A 50 -7.03 -70.12 25.71
N GLU A 51 -7.05 -70.24 27.03
CA GLU A 51 -7.23 -69.10 27.95
C GLU A 51 -6.16 -68.01 27.71
N ARG A 52 -4.89 -68.41 27.57
CA ARG A 52 -3.81 -67.46 27.29
C ARG A 52 -3.95 -66.76 25.93
N MET A 53 -4.46 -67.47 24.92
CA MET A 53 -4.71 -66.89 23.60
C MET A 53 -5.92 -65.94 23.63
N GLU A 54 -6.95 -66.26 24.42
CA GLU A 54 -8.09 -65.37 24.68
C GLU A 54 -7.62 -64.07 25.35
N ASP A 55 -6.83 -64.14 26.43
CA ASP A 55 -6.22 -62.97 27.07
C ASP A 55 -5.36 -62.15 26.10
N SER A 56 -4.59 -62.84 25.24
CA SER A 56 -3.75 -62.18 24.22
C SER A 56 -4.60 -61.50 23.14
N LEU A 57 -5.78 -62.02 22.82
CA LEU A 57 -6.71 -61.43 21.87
C LEU A 57 -7.40 -60.21 22.47
N GLU A 58 -7.83 -60.28 23.73
CA GLU A 58 -8.43 -59.14 24.45
C GLU A 58 -7.44 -57.98 24.57
N THR A 59 -6.19 -58.26 24.99
CA THR A 59 -5.15 -57.24 25.09
C THR A 59 -4.79 -56.63 23.73
N SER A 60 -4.69 -57.45 22.68
CA SER A 60 -4.46 -56.96 21.32
C SER A 60 -5.65 -56.12 20.81
N GLY A 61 -6.87 -56.50 21.17
CA GLY A 61 -8.09 -55.75 20.86
C GLY A 61 -8.08 -54.36 21.50
N ALA A 62 -7.76 -54.27 22.79
CA ALA A 62 -7.65 -53.01 23.51
C ALA A 62 -6.57 -52.09 22.89
N VAL A 63 -5.41 -52.63 22.53
CA VAL A 63 -4.34 -51.86 21.86
C VAL A 63 -4.78 -51.36 20.49
N LEU A 64 -5.51 -52.16 19.71
CA LEU A 64 -6.03 -51.74 18.41
C LEU A 64 -7.06 -50.61 18.53
N GLU A 65 -7.92 -50.64 19.56
CA GLU A 65 -8.86 -49.57 19.84
C GLU A 65 -8.15 -48.27 20.26
N GLU A 66 -7.14 -48.37 21.13
CA GLU A 66 -6.31 -47.22 21.50
C GLU A 66 -5.60 -46.60 20.28
N LEU A 67 -5.01 -47.43 19.42
CA LEU A 67 -4.38 -46.97 18.18
C LEU A 67 -5.37 -46.31 17.21
N ARG A 68 -6.61 -46.80 17.13
CA ARG A 68 -7.67 -46.17 16.32
C ARG A 68 -8.04 -44.81 16.89
N PHE A 69 -8.25 -44.72 18.20
CA PHE A 69 -8.56 -43.46 18.88
C PHE A 69 -7.45 -42.42 18.68
N LEU A 70 -6.18 -42.79 18.88
CA LEU A 70 -5.03 -41.90 18.66
C LEU A 70 -4.94 -41.44 17.19
N LYS A 71 -5.26 -42.32 16.24
CA LYS A 71 -5.29 -41.96 14.81
C LYS A 71 -6.41 -40.96 14.52
N GLU A 72 -7.60 -41.15 15.08
CA GLU A 72 -8.73 -40.23 14.92
C GLU A 72 -8.41 -38.86 15.53
N LEU A 73 -7.87 -38.82 16.75
CA LEU A 73 -7.44 -37.58 17.42
C LEU A 73 -6.40 -36.83 16.58
N ARG A 74 -5.41 -37.54 16.03
CA ARG A 74 -4.39 -36.95 15.15
C ARG A 74 -4.99 -36.37 13.87
N LEU A 75 -6.01 -37.01 13.29
CA LEU A 75 -6.70 -36.49 12.11
C LEU A 75 -7.51 -35.24 12.44
N GLU A 76 -8.17 -35.21 13.60
CA GLU A 76 -8.89 -34.03 14.08
C GLU A 76 -7.95 -32.85 14.32
N ASP A 77 -6.82 -33.08 15.00
CA ASP A 77 -5.79 -32.07 15.23
C ASP A 77 -5.24 -31.54 13.90
N ALA A 78 -4.90 -32.43 12.97
CA ALA A 78 -4.42 -32.04 11.64
C ALA A 78 -5.46 -31.19 10.89
N ALA A 79 -6.76 -31.52 11.01
CA ALA A 79 -7.83 -30.74 10.42
C ALA A 79 -7.99 -29.36 11.08
N ARG A 80 -7.88 -29.28 12.42
CA ARG A 80 -7.89 -28.02 13.17
C ARG A 80 -6.71 -27.13 12.78
N TYR A 81 -5.49 -27.65 12.79
CA TYR A 81 -4.29 -26.92 12.36
C TYR A 81 -4.42 -26.41 10.91
N LYS A 82 -4.93 -27.24 10.00
CA LYS A 82 -5.15 -26.81 8.61
C LYS A 82 -6.18 -25.68 8.51
N LYS A 83 -7.22 -25.70 9.34
CA LYS A 83 -8.22 -24.62 9.41
C LYS A 83 -7.62 -23.33 9.94
N GLU A 84 -6.82 -23.41 11.01
CA GLU A 84 -6.12 -22.26 11.60
C GLU A 84 -5.12 -21.65 10.63
N LEU A 85 -4.29 -22.46 9.96
CA LEU A 85 -3.35 -21.99 8.93
C LEU A 85 -4.06 -21.30 7.76
N LYS A 86 -5.20 -21.84 7.31
CA LYS A 86 -6.03 -21.19 6.28
C LYS A 86 -6.61 -19.86 6.78
N GLY A 87 -7.03 -19.81 8.05
CA GLY A 87 -7.50 -18.59 8.69
C GLY A 87 -6.41 -17.52 8.73
N LEU A 88 -5.21 -17.90 9.16
CA LEU A 88 -4.04 -17.03 9.22
C LEU A 88 -3.61 -16.55 7.83
N ALA A 89 -3.58 -17.43 6.83
CA ALA A 89 -3.26 -17.05 5.46
C ALA A 89 -4.27 -16.02 4.90
N LYS A 90 -5.56 -16.20 5.19
CA LYS A 90 -6.60 -15.24 4.81
C LYS A 90 -6.45 -13.90 5.53
N SER A 91 -6.18 -13.91 6.84
CA SER A 91 -5.97 -12.66 7.58
C SER A 91 -4.71 -11.94 7.13
N SER A 92 -3.60 -12.65 6.91
CA SER A 92 -2.36 -12.08 6.40
C SER A 92 -2.55 -11.48 5.01
N LYS A 93 -3.29 -12.16 4.12
CA LYS A 93 -3.66 -11.60 2.82
C LYS A 93 -4.49 -10.33 2.96
N ALA A 94 -5.54 -10.34 3.80
CA ALA A 94 -6.39 -9.17 4.00
C ALA A 94 -5.61 -7.97 4.56
N VAL A 95 -4.67 -8.20 5.48
CA VAL A 95 -3.79 -7.16 6.02
C VAL A 95 -2.85 -6.61 4.95
N TYR A 96 -2.31 -7.47 4.09
CA TYR A 96 -1.47 -7.04 2.97
C TYR A 96 -2.26 -6.19 1.97
N ASP A 97 -3.42 -6.67 1.53
CA ASP A 97 -4.28 -5.94 0.57
C ASP A 97 -4.73 -4.59 1.14
N ALA A 98 -5.08 -4.53 2.44
CA ALA A 98 -5.38 -3.28 3.13
C ALA A 98 -4.15 -2.34 3.20
N GLY A 99 -2.96 -2.89 3.43
CA GLY A 99 -1.71 -2.13 3.43
C GLY A 99 -1.42 -1.49 2.07
N VAL A 100 -1.66 -2.21 0.97
CA VAL A 100 -1.50 -1.69 -0.39
C VAL A 100 -2.50 -0.57 -0.67
N SER A 101 -3.78 -0.77 -0.34
CA SER A 101 -4.83 0.26 -0.48
C SER A 101 -4.48 1.54 0.27
N LEU A 102 -4.03 1.43 1.52
CA LEU A 102 -3.63 2.58 2.34
C LEU A 102 -2.42 3.33 1.76
N GLN A 103 -1.48 2.62 1.13
CA GLN A 103 -0.35 3.26 0.45
C GLN A 103 -0.80 4.05 -0.78
N GLU A 104 -1.76 3.53 -1.53
CA GLU A 104 -2.35 4.24 -2.67
C GLU A 104 -3.11 5.50 -2.24
N GLU A 105 -3.93 5.39 -1.19
CA GLU A 105 -4.63 6.52 -0.59
C GLU A 105 -3.66 7.58 -0.07
N LYS A 106 -2.62 7.18 0.66
CA LYS A 106 -1.56 8.08 1.11
C LYS A 106 -0.93 8.82 -0.06
N ARG A 107 -0.57 8.12 -1.15
CA ARG A 107 0.02 8.72 -2.35
C ARG A 107 -0.93 9.74 -3.01
N LEU A 108 -2.23 9.44 -3.05
CA LEU A 108 -3.24 10.36 -3.58
C LEU A 108 -3.38 11.60 -2.70
N LEU A 109 -3.42 11.44 -1.37
CA LEU A 109 -3.51 12.53 -0.42
C LEU A 109 -2.26 13.41 -0.44
N GLU A 110 -1.06 12.83 -0.53
CA GLU A 110 0.20 13.58 -0.67
C GLU A 110 0.19 14.43 -1.93
N LYS A 111 -0.31 13.89 -3.05
CA LYS A 111 -0.46 14.64 -4.30
C LYS A 111 -1.50 15.75 -4.20
N GLN A 112 -2.63 15.51 -3.52
CA GLN A 112 -3.62 16.55 -3.27
C GLN A 112 -3.07 17.67 -2.39
N LEU A 113 -2.33 17.31 -1.34
CA LEU A 113 -1.65 18.26 -0.47
C LEU A 113 -0.62 19.08 -1.24
N GLU A 114 0.16 18.44 -2.12
CA GLU A 114 1.08 19.11 -3.03
C GLU A 114 0.35 20.14 -3.90
N ILE A 115 -0.79 19.78 -4.50
CA ILE A 115 -1.59 20.70 -5.31
C ILE A 115 -2.12 21.88 -4.46
N MET A 116 -2.62 21.61 -3.25
CA MET A 116 -3.20 22.64 -2.38
C MET A 116 -2.17 23.61 -1.79
N THR A 117 -0.96 23.13 -1.54
CA THR A 117 0.12 23.93 -0.92
C THR A 117 1.01 24.62 -1.94
N THR A 118 0.90 24.26 -3.22
CA THR A 118 1.68 24.88 -4.29
C THR A 118 1.02 26.18 -4.75
N TYR A 119 1.78 27.27 -4.72
CA TYR A 119 1.40 28.56 -5.28
C TYR A 119 2.57 29.18 -6.05
N LEU A 120 2.28 30.15 -6.91
CA LEU A 120 3.31 30.94 -7.59
C LEU A 120 3.46 32.28 -6.89
N GLU A 121 4.69 32.73 -6.73
CA GLU A 121 5.00 34.09 -6.30
C GLU A 121 5.70 34.81 -7.44
N ILE A 122 5.12 35.92 -7.90
CA ILE A 122 5.72 36.81 -8.90
C ILE A 122 6.25 38.01 -8.13
N ASN A 123 7.57 38.06 -7.98
CA ASN A 123 8.25 39.16 -7.34
C ASN A 123 8.85 40.07 -8.41
N GLU A 124 8.28 41.27 -8.54
CA GLU A 124 8.67 42.21 -9.57
C GLU A 124 10.04 42.84 -9.32
N GLU A 125 10.39 43.10 -8.06
CA GLU A 125 11.70 43.66 -7.66
C GLU A 125 12.85 42.77 -8.11
N THR A 126 12.68 41.46 -7.93
CA THR A 126 13.70 40.47 -8.26
C THR A 126 13.61 39.98 -9.71
N GLY A 127 12.50 40.25 -10.41
CA GLY A 127 12.26 39.73 -11.75
C GLY A 127 12.15 38.20 -11.80
N LYS A 128 11.64 37.58 -10.72
CA LYS A 128 11.50 36.13 -10.59
C LYS A 128 10.07 35.69 -10.36
N ILE A 129 9.72 34.55 -10.96
CA ILE A 129 8.55 33.74 -10.66
C ILE A 129 9.05 32.53 -9.86
N SER A 130 8.66 32.45 -8.59
CA SER A 130 9.02 31.36 -7.69
C SER A 130 7.84 30.39 -7.56
N ILE A 131 8.12 29.10 -7.74
CA ILE A 131 7.19 28.02 -7.41
C ILE A 131 7.37 27.74 -5.92
N MET A 132 6.34 28.06 -5.14
CA MET A 132 6.35 27.94 -3.69
C MET A 132 5.55 26.73 -3.25
N ARG A 133 6.00 26.07 -2.17
CA ARG A 133 5.25 25.04 -1.43
C ARG A 133 5.27 25.41 0.04
N GLY A 134 4.16 25.94 0.55
CA GLY A 134 4.16 26.59 1.86
C GLY A 134 5.16 27.74 1.88
N ASP A 135 6.11 27.73 2.82
CA ASP A 135 7.09 28.81 2.97
C ASP A 135 8.40 28.56 2.20
N HIS A 136 8.48 27.47 1.43
CA HIS A 136 9.69 27.08 0.72
C HIS A 136 9.57 27.36 -0.78
N SER A 137 10.55 28.10 -1.33
CA SER A 137 10.78 28.14 -2.78
C SER A 137 11.33 26.79 -3.22
N LEU A 138 10.57 26.09 -4.07
CA LEU A 138 11.06 24.91 -4.76
C LEU A 138 11.97 25.29 -5.92
N LYS A 139 11.65 26.42 -6.58
CA LYS A 139 12.31 26.81 -7.82
C LYS A 139 12.02 28.25 -8.18
N ASP A 140 13.10 28.97 -8.49
CA ASP A 140 13.03 30.32 -9.00
C ASP A 140 13.24 30.31 -10.51
N CYS A 141 12.37 31.02 -11.23
CA CYS A 141 12.43 31.16 -12.66
C CYS A 141 12.49 32.65 -13.03
N PRO A 142 13.51 33.13 -13.76
CA PRO A 142 13.51 34.52 -14.22
C PRO A 142 12.41 34.74 -15.27
N PHE A 143 11.79 35.92 -15.26
CA PHE A 143 10.89 36.35 -16.33
C PHE A 143 11.45 37.56 -17.08
N SER A 144 11.16 37.63 -18.38
CA SER A 144 11.83 38.50 -19.35
C SER A 144 11.45 39.97 -19.22
N TYR A 145 10.30 40.26 -18.61
CA TYR A 145 9.76 41.61 -18.50
C TYR A 145 9.55 41.99 -17.04
N SER A 146 10.57 42.60 -16.40
CA SER A 146 10.39 43.31 -15.13
C SER A 146 10.55 44.82 -15.38
N PRO A 147 9.53 45.67 -15.13
CA PRO A 147 8.18 45.33 -14.66
C PRO A 147 7.35 44.56 -15.69
N LEU A 148 6.25 43.95 -15.25
CA LEU A 148 5.31 43.26 -16.14
C LEU A 148 4.85 44.22 -17.24
N ARG A 149 4.88 43.77 -18.50
CA ARG A 149 4.48 44.61 -19.65
C ARG A 149 3.01 44.41 -19.98
N LEU A 150 2.31 45.52 -20.15
CA LEU A 150 0.98 45.56 -20.76
C LEU A 150 1.14 45.56 -22.28
N PHE A 151 0.42 44.66 -22.95
CA PHE A 151 0.32 44.60 -24.40
C PHE A 151 -1.11 44.87 -24.84
N GLY A 152 -1.26 45.37 -26.07
CA GLY A 152 -2.53 45.86 -26.62
C GLY A 152 -3.06 47.12 -25.92
N ASN A 153 -4.35 47.41 -26.09
CA ASN A 153 -5.03 48.59 -25.53
C ASN A 153 -5.46 48.41 -24.06
N GLY A 154 -4.84 47.50 -23.30
CA GLY A 154 -5.21 47.20 -21.91
C GLY A 154 -4.76 48.29 -20.94
N THR A 155 -5.66 48.72 -20.05
CA THR A 155 -5.39 49.68 -18.96
C THR A 155 -5.44 49.04 -17.57
N GLU A 156 -5.54 47.71 -17.51
CA GLU A 156 -5.81 46.99 -16.27
C GLU A 156 -4.57 46.85 -15.40
N ASN A 157 -4.70 47.21 -14.11
CA ASN A 157 -3.67 46.97 -13.11
C ASN A 157 -3.70 45.51 -12.65
N MET A 158 -2.52 44.93 -12.44
CA MET A 158 -2.41 43.56 -11.95
C MET A 158 -2.94 43.44 -10.51
N PRO A 159 -3.93 42.56 -10.22
CA PRO A 159 -4.36 42.34 -8.85
C PRO A 159 -3.26 41.68 -8.00
N PRO A 160 -3.29 41.85 -6.67
CA PRO A 160 -2.29 41.26 -5.77
C PRO A 160 -2.33 39.73 -5.74
N SER A 161 -3.44 39.14 -6.19
CA SER A 161 -3.54 37.70 -6.39
C SER A 161 -4.36 37.35 -7.61
N ALA A 162 -3.97 36.28 -8.29
CA ALA A 162 -4.69 35.66 -9.39
C ALA A 162 -4.72 34.13 -9.17
N ARG A 163 -5.43 33.40 -10.03
CA ARG A 163 -5.47 31.94 -10.05
C ARG A 163 -5.33 31.44 -11.48
N VAL A 164 -4.65 30.31 -11.65
CA VAL A 164 -4.57 29.63 -12.95
C VAL A 164 -5.95 29.07 -13.31
N VAL A 165 -6.53 29.51 -14.41
CA VAL A 165 -7.84 29.05 -14.90
C VAL A 165 -7.69 27.98 -15.96
N SER A 166 -6.73 28.15 -16.88
CA SER A 166 -6.46 27.15 -17.90
C SER A 166 -4.98 27.10 -18.27
N LYS A 167 -4.58 25.95 -18.80
CA LYS A 167 -3.23 25.69 -19.32
C LYS A 167 -3.39 25.08 -20.69
N GLU A 168 -2.78 25.68 -21.69
CA GLU A 168 -2.88 25.23 -23.07
C GLU A 168 -1.49 25.05 -23.68
N ARG A 169 -1.30 23.92 -24.37
CA ARG A 169 -0.15 23.71 -25.24
C ARG A 169 -0.54 24.27 -26.60
N PHE A 170 -0.01 25.45 -26.91
CA PHE A 170 -0.47 26.41 -27.91
C PHE A 170 -1.84 26.99 -27.54
N ALA A 171 -1.93 28.32 -27.43
CA ALA A 171 -3.21 28.98 -27.20
C ALA A 171 -4.10 28.85 -28.45
N GLN A 172 -4.87 27.77 -28.52
CA GLN A 172 -5.79 27.48 -29.59
C GLN A 172 -7.19 27.96 -29.18
N PRO A 173 -7.65 29.10 -29.70
CA PRO A 173 -8.93 29.67 -29.28
C PRO A 173 -10.14 28.85 -29.73
N GLN A 174 -10.01 28.05 -30.80
CA GLN A 174 -11.10 27.23 -31.32
C GLN A 174 -10.93 25.79 -30.84
N ARG A 175 -11.83 25.35 -29.94
CA ARG A 175 -12.04 23.93 -29.69
C ARG A 175 -12.75 23.34 -30.91
N GLY A 176 -12.42 22.10 -31.27
CA GLY A 176 -13.10 21.41 -32.37
C GLY A 176 -14.62 21.41 -32.14
N LYS A 177 -15.37 21.79 -33.17
CA LYS A 177 -16.83 21.90 -33.11
C LYS A 177 -17.40 20.54 -33.51
N VAL A 178 -18.31 20.01 -32.71
CA VAL A 178 -19.09 18.83 -33.07
C VAL A 178 -20.50 19.31 -33.33
N GLU A 179 -20.97 19.19 -34.57
CA GLU A 179 -22.35 19.49 -34.94
C GLU A 179 -22.97 18.27 -35.62
N GLU A 180 -24.21 17.97 -35.25
CA GLU A 180 -24.99 16.95 -35.95
C GLU A 180 -25.73 17.61 -37.12
N ILE A 181 -25.29 17.32 -38.34
CA ILE A 181 -25.89 17.84 -39.57
C ILE A 181 -26.45 16.62 -40.30
N ASP A 182 -27.76 16.62 -40.54
CA ASP A 182 -28.49 15.55 -41.22
C ASP A 182 -28.32 14.14 -40.61
N GLY A 183 -28.31 14.06 -39.27
CA GLY A 183 -28.14 12.78 -38.54
C GLY A 183 -26.73 12.18 -38.64
N LYS A 184 -25.75 12.95 -39.16
CA LYS A 184 -24.34 12.60 -39.13
C LYS A 184 -23.59 13.57 -38.22
N ILE A 185 -22.79 13.01 -37.33
CA ILE A 185 -21.88 13.77 -36.48
C ILE A 185 -20.75 14.30 -37.37
N SER A 186 -20.78 15.59 -37.66
CA SER A 186 -19.69 16.31 -38.30
C SER A 186 -18.76 16.84 -37.21
N TRP A 187 -17.49 16.46 -37.29
CA TRP A 187 -16.45 16.99 -36.42
C TRP A 187 -15.54 17.90 -37.22
N GLU A 188 -15.52 19.19 -36.86
CA GLU A 188 -14.55 20.13 -37.38
C GLU A 188 -13.33 20.15 -36.44
N PRO A 189 -12.13 19.76 -36.91
CA PRO A 189 -10.95 19.79 -36.08
C PRO A 189 -10.58 21.23 -35.70
N PRO A 190 -9.97 21.46 -34.53
CA PRO A 190 -9.50 22.78 -34.14
C PRO A 190 -8.53 23.34 -35.20
N GLN A 191 -8.88 24.47 -35.80
CA GLN A 191 -8.06 25.09 -36.84
C GLN A 191 -6.87 25.81 -36.21
N ALA A 192 -5.67 25.25 -36.36
CA ALA A 192 -4.43 25.90 -35.92
C ALA A 192 -4.03 27.01 -36.91
N GLY A 193 -3.77 28.22 -36.40
CA GLY A 193 -2.96 29.23 -37.11
C GLY A 193 -3.68 30.38 -37.83
N LYS A 194 -5.02 30.47 -37.76
CA LYS A 194 -5.77 31.63 -38.30
C LYS A 194 -6.06 32.73 -37.30
N ASP A 195 -6.07 32.41 -36.00
CA ASP A 195 -6.45 33.37 -34.95
C ASP A 195 -5.21 34.09 -34.39
N PRO A 196 -5.24 35.41 -34.12
CA PRO A 196 -4.16 36.13 -33.46
C PRO A 196 -3.66 35.48 -32.16
N ARG A 197 -4.55 34.79 -31.42
CA ARG A 197 -4.16 34.03 -30.23
C ARG A 197 -3.28 32.82 -30.56
N SER A 198 -3.49 32.22 -31.73
CA SER A 198 -2.69 31.11 -32.25
C SER A 198 -1.37 31.62 -32.85
N GLY A 199 -0.32 31.64 -32.02
CA GLY A 199 1.04 32.03 -32.40
C GLY A 199 1.53 33.35 -31.78
N GLY A 200 0.62 34.19 -31.27
CA GLY A 200 0.95 35.35 -30.44
C GLY A 200 1.34 34.97 -29.01
N LEU A 201 0.91 33.80 -28.53
CA LEU A 201 1.31 33.21 -27.25
C LEU A 201 2.04 31.91 -27.58
N GLY A 202 3.27 31.71 -27.08
CA GLY A 202 4.15 30.60 -27.45
C GLY A 202 3.61 29.19 -27.18
N GLU A 203 4.48 28.17 -27.18
CA GLU A 203 4.03 26.77 -27.02
C GLU A 203 3.35 26.48 -25.68
N PHE A 204 3.83 27.03 -24.56
CA PHE A 204 3.26 26.77 -23.24
C PHE A 204 2.64 28.05 -22.71
N VAL A 205 1.34 28.01 -22.46
CA VAL A 205 0.55 29.18 -22.05
C VAL A 205 -0.27 28.83 -20.81
N ILE A 206 -0.22 29.72 -19.82
CA ILE A 206 -0.99 29.65 -18.58
C ILE A 206 -1.87 30.89 -18.53
N PHE A 207 -3.18 30.68 -18.57
CA PHE A 207 -4.18 31.72 -18.43
C PHE A 207 -4.63 31.82 -16.97
N THR A 208 -4.86 33.05 -16.53
CA THR A 208 -5.31 33.32 -15.17
C THR A 208 -6.72 33.91 -15.18
N ASP A 209 -7.32 34.04 -14.00
CA ASP A 209 -8.58 34.78 -13.79
C ASP A 209 -8.39 36.30 -13.81
N SER A 210 -7.17 36.77 -14.10
CA SER A 210 -6.79 38.16 -14.25
C SER A 210 -6.22 38.42 -15.65
N PRO A 211 -5.88 39.67 -16.03
CA PRO A 211 -5.25 39.93 -17.33
C PRO A 211 -3.85 39.32 -17.48
N LEU A 212 -3.30 38.70 -16.42
CA LEU A 212 -2.00 38.03 -16.46
C LEU A 212 -2.04 36.77 -17.33
N VAL A 213 -1.08 36.71 -18.26
CA VAL A 213 -0.77 35.52 -19.04
C VAL A 213 0.72 35.22 -18.90
N ILE A 214 1.02 34.01 -18.45
CA ILE A 214 2.40 33.51 -18.40
C ILE A 214 2.58 32.62 -19.63
N HIS A 215 3.52 32.98 -20.50
CA HIS A 215 3.76 32.21 -21.72
C HIS A 215 5.23 32.17 -22.12
N GLY A 216 5.57 31.15 -22.91
CA GLY A 216 6.86 31.06 -23.59
C GLY A 216 7.01 32.11 -24.69
N PRO A 217 8.18 32.21 -25.34
CA PRO A 217 8.43 33.20 -26.37
C PRO A 217 7.40 33.08 -27.51
N PRO A 218 6.83 34.21 -27.99
CA PRO A 218 5.86 34.19 -29.08
C PRO A 218 6.52 33.73 -30.39
N LEU A 219 5.76 33.05 -31.24
CA LEU A 219 6.23 32.65 -32.57
C LEU A 219 6.13 33.81 -33.56
N LYS A 220 5.12 34.67 -33.38
CA LYS A 220 4.85 35.85 -34.21
C LYS A 220 4.68 37.08 -33.31
N GLN A 221 5.68 37.95 -33.28
CA GLN A 221 5.72 39.12 -32.40
C GLN A 221 4.57 40.11 -32.68
N GLU A 222 4.23 40.31 -33.96
CA GLU A 222 3.14 41.21 -34.37
C GLU A 222 1.78 40.79 -33.76
N LEU A 223 1.52 39.48 -33.69
CA LEU A 223 0.30 38.95 -33.08
C LEU A 223 0.32 39.05 -31.56
N HIS A 224 1.51 38.94 -30.95
CA HIS A 224 1.70 39.12 -29.51
C HIS A 224 1.36 40.54 -29.07
N GLU A 225 1.82 41.54 -29.82
CA GLU A 225 1.59 42.95 -29.54
C GLU A 225 0.12 43.37 -29.72
N ALA A 226 -0.58 42.75 -30.67
CA ALA A 226 -2.01 42.99 -30.89
C ALA A 226 -2.91 42.37 -29.81
N TYR A 227 -2.45 41.34 -29.10
CA TYR A 227 -3.24 40.65 -28.09
C TYR A 227 -3.22 41.38 -26.74
N THR A 228 -4.38 41.74 -26.22
CA THR A 228 -4.52 42.50 -24.97
C THR A 228 -4.29 41.62 -23.74
N HIS A 229 -3.16 41.80 -23.06
CA HIS A 229 -2.83 41.06 -21.83
C HIS A 229 -1.69 41.71 -21.03
N VAL A 230 -1.56 41.34 -19.75
CA VAL A 230 -0.38 41.57 -18.93
C VAL A 230 0.56 40.38 -19.11
N CYS A 231 1.72 40.62 -19.71
CA CYS A 231 2.66 39.57 -20.08
C CYS A 231 3.70 39.33 -18.98
N ALA A 232 3.72 38.10 -18.46
CA ALA A 232 4.86 37.53 -17.76
C ALA A 232 5.61 36.58 -18.69
N GLY A 233 6.17 37.14 -19.77
CA GLY A 233 6.93 36.40 -20.77
C GLY A 233 8.13 35.71 -20.13
N VAL A 234 8.30 34.42 -20.40
CA VAL A 234 9.40 33.60 -19.88
C VAL A 234 10.07 32.84 -21.02
N THR A 235 11.27 32.30 -20.77
CA THR A 235 11.92 31.42 -21.75
C THR A 235 11.08 30.17 -22.03
N ALA A 236 11.23 29.54 -23.20
CA ALA A 236 10.47 28.33 -23.55
C ALA A 236 10.67 27.21 -22.51
N TYR A 237 11.90 27.06 -22.01
CA TYR A 237 12.23 26.10 -20.96
C TYR A 237 11.51 26.38 -19.64
N THR A 238 11.52 27.65 -19.23
CA THR A 238 10.80 28.11 -18.03
C THR A 238 9.29 27.94 -18.19
N ALA A 239 8.73 28.31 -19.35
CA ALA A 239 7.31 28.18 -19.65
C ALA A 239 6.84 26.73 -19.53
N LYS A 240 7.59 25.80 -20.14
CA LYS A 240 7.33 24.36 -20.03
C LYS A 240 7.36 23.90 -18.58
N LYS A 241 8.39 24.32 -17.83
CA LYS A 241 8.53 23.96 -16.42
C LYS A 241 7.40 24.51 -15.56
N LEU A 242 7.00 25.76 -15.74
CA LEU A 242 5.85 26.33 -15.03
C LEU A 242 4.57 25.59 -15.42
N PHE A 243 4.37 25.29 -16.70
CA PHE A 243 3.22 24.55 -17.21
C PHE A 243 3.09 23.15 -16.59
N GLU A 244 4.20 22.43 -16.45
CA GLU A 244 4.25 21.08 -15.87
C GLU A 244 4.08 21.07 -14.34
N ASN A 245 4.60 22.08 -13.64
CA ASN A 245 4.64 22.12 -12.17
C ASN A 245 3.52 22.96 -11.53
N THR A 246 2.64 23.56 -12.32
CA THR A 246 1.48 24.31 -11.83
C THR A 246 0.19 23.56 -12.15
N PHE A 247 -0.86 23.82 -11.39
CA PHE A 247 -2.15 23.17 -11.56
C PHE A 247 -3.22 24.21 -11.86
N ILE A 248 -4.32 23.77 -12.48
CA ILE A 248 -5.51 24.62 -12.58
C ILE A 248 -6.01 24.86 -11.15
N GLY A 249 -6.24 26.11 -10.79
CA GLY A 249 -6.55 26.57 -9.44
C GLY A 249 -5.33 27.01 -8.62
N THR A 250 -4.09 26.82 -9.10
CA THR A 250 -2.88 27.31 -8.41
C THR A 250 -2.99 28.82 -8.21
N LYS A 251 -2.84 29.26 -6.96
CA LYS A 251 -2.85 30.68 -6.58
C LYS A 251 -1.55 31.33 -7.05
N ILE A 252 -1.66 32.55 -7.54
CA ILE A 252 -0.55 33.41 -7.92
C ILE A 252 -0.60 34.61 -7.00
N LEU A 253 0.50 34.89 -6.31
CA LEU A 253 0.70 36.07 -5.49
C LEU A 253 1.61 37.03 -6.26
N TYR A 254 1.19 38.27 -6.41
CA TYR A 254 1.96 39.30 -7.07
C TYR A 254 2.45 40.30 -6.03
N THR A 255 3.77 40.42 -5.94
CA THR A 255 4.47 41.37 -5.08
C THR A 255 5.02 42.48 -5.96
N PRO A 256 4.34 43.65 -6.03
CA PRO A 256 4.77 44.76 -6.87
C PRO A 256 6.10 45.31 -6.40
N ALA A 257 6.87 45.91 -7.31
CA ALA A 257 8.10 46.58 -6.91
C ALA A 257 7.79 47.74 -5.97
N VAL A 258 8.38 47.75 -4.77
CA VAL A 258 8.27 48.88 -3.86
C VAL A 258 8.90 50.07 -4.58
N LYS A 259 8.05 50.98 -5.10
CA LYS A 259 8.53 52.27 -5.56
C LYS A 259 9.33 52.85 -4.40
N PRO A 260 10.63 53.13 -4.55
CA PRO A 260 11.42 53.69 -3.47
C PRO A 260 10.67 54.95 -3.04
N MET A 261 10.11 54.93 -1.82
CA MET A 261 9.46 56.11 -1.28
C MET A 261 10.53 57.19 -1.36
N ALA A 262 10.29 58.18 -2.22
CA ALA A 262 11.17 59.32 -2.36
C ALA A 262 11.44 59.78 -0.94
N LYS A 263 12.72 59.70 -0.50
CA LYS A 263 13.15 60.15 0.83
C LYS A 263 12.38 61.44 1.09
N PRO A 264 11.54 61.51 2.13
CA PRO A 264 10.78 62.73 2.40
C PRO A 264 11.80 63.85 2.39
N ALA A 265 11.65 64.77 1.43
CA ALA A 265 12.54 65.89 1.25
C ALA A 265 12.75 66.48 2.64
N ALA A 266 14.00 66.45 3.12
CA ALA A 266 14.34 66.77 4.50
C ALA A 266 13.55 68.01 4.87
N SER A 267 12.52 67.84 5.72
CA SER A 267 11.68 68.97 6.10
C SER A 267 12.66 69.96 6.69
N SER A 268 12.78 71.13 6.07
CA SER A 268 13.55 72.24 6.58
C SER A 268 13.05 72.49 7.99
N GLN A 269 13.73 71.90 8.99
CA GLN A 269 13.46 72.22 10.36
C GLN A 269 13.69 73.73 10.46
N PRO A 270 12.71 74.52 10.95
CA PRO A 270 12.98 75.91 11.23
C PRO A 270 14.15 75.95 12.20
N THR A 271 15.22 76.63 11.79
CA THR A 271 16.39 76.88 12.62
C THR A 271 15.95 77.57 13.91
N PHE A 272 15.76 76.77 14.96
CA PHE A 272 15.56 77.30 16.30
C PHE A 272 16.89 77.90 16.73
N LYS A 273 16.96 79.25 16.76
CA LYS A 273 18.09 79.99 17.29
C LYS A 273 18.34 79.49 18.72
N LYS A 274 19.43 78.74 18.89
CA LYS A 274 19.97 78.35 20.19
C LYS A 274 20.30 79.60 20.99
N THR A 275 19.45 79.94 21.94
CA THR A 275 19.79 80.85 23.04
C THR A 275 20.95 80.21 23.81
N LYS A 276 22.09 80.91 23.82
CA LYS A 276 23.25 80.57 24.66
C LYS A 276 22.81 80.50 26.11
N ASN A 277 22.90 79.32 26.74
CA ASN A 277 23.05 79.22 28.18
C ASN A 277 24.23 78.31 28.54
N ARG A 278 25.36 79.00 28.71
CA ARG A 278 26.33 78.93 29.81
C ARG A 278 26.43 77.63 30.64
N LYS A 279 27.67 77.10 30.65
CA LYS A 279 28.44 76.43 31.72
C LYS A 279 27.71 75.42 32.63
N THR A 280 28.24 74.20 32.72
CA THR A 280 29.18 73.81 33.80
C THR A 280 29.86 72.47 33.52
N SER A 281 31.10 72.40 33.98
CA SER A 281 32.07 71.31 34.03
C SER A 281 31.70 70.15 34.95
N ALA A 282 32.12 68.93 34.61
CA ALA A 282 32.77 67.92 35.47
C ALA A 282 32.92 66.63 34.62
N LYS A 283 34.13 66.18 34.24
CA LYS A 283 35.18 65.51 35.02
C LYS A 283 34.82 64.06 35.38
N THR A 284 35.72 63.14 34.99
CA THR A 284 35.96 61.77 35.51
C THR A 284 34.87 60.71 35.26
N ALA A 285 35.11 59.40 35.08
CA ALA A 285 36.30 58.55 34.91
C ALA A 285 35.81 57.12 34.57
N ALA A 286 36.73 56.29 34.08
CA ALA A 286 36.90 54.86 34.41
C ALA A 286 35.82 53.80 34.06
N ALA A 287 36.23 52.89 33.18
CA ALA A 287 36.45 51.44 33.42
C ALA A 287 35.31 50.50 33.88
N GLY A 288 35.26 49.33 33.22
CA GLY A 288 34.66 48.06 33.71
C GLY A 288 33.79 47.39 32.65
N LYS A 289 34.19 46.33 31.93
CA LYS A 289 34.58 44.95 32.31
C LYS A 289 33.42 44.10 32.86
N LYS A 290 32.88 43.18 32.04
CA LYS A 290 32.46 41.76 32.30
C LYS A 290 31.39 41.33 31.29
N LYS A 291 31.63 40.33 30.44
CA LYS A 291 31.35 38.89 30.66
C LYS A 291 29.92 38.58 31.11
N ARG A 292 29.12 38.02 30.20
CA ARG A 292 28.69 36.61 30.25
C ARG A 292 28.37 36.12 28.85
#